data_AF-A0A1Q6KG20-F1
#
_entry.id   AF-A0A1Q6KG20-F1
#
_cell.length_a   1.000
_cell.length_b   1.000
_cell.length_c   1.000
_cell.angle_alpha   90.00
_cell.angle_beta   90.00
_cell.angle_gamma   90.00
#
_symmetry.space_group_name_H-M   'P 1'
#
loop_
_entity.id
_entity.type
_entity.pdbx_description
1 polymer ?
#
loop_
_entity_poly.entity_id
_entity_poly.type
_entity_poly.pdbx_seq_one_letter_code
_entity_poly.pdbx_strand_id
1 'polypeptide(L)' 'MEEKIIEIIENLTGYDKLKENVDIDLLENEILDSLAFIELMTTLEEEFNIEIQPTQVDPNTWRSVKKIVELVEKLQ' A
#
# COMPACT_ATOMS: atom_id res chain seq x y z
N MET A 1 8.72 -4.90 -7.48
CA MET A 1 7.52 -4.09 -7.22
C MET A 1 7.18 -4.14 -5.74
N GLU A 2 7.01 -5.34 -5.19
CA GLU A 2 6.79 -5.56 -3.75
C GLU A 2 7.77 -4.80 -2.86
N GLU A 3 9.08 -4.95 -3.05
CA GLU A 3 10.09 -4.24 -2.23
C GLU A 3 9.91 -2.72 -2.25
N LYS A 4 9.54 -2.15 -3.39
CA LYS A 4 9.35 -0.71 -3.56
C LYS A 4 8.08 -0.22 -2.85
N ILE A 5 7.00 -1.00 -2.94
CA ILE A 5 5.76 -0.72 -2.21
C ILE A 5 5.99 -0.83 -0.71
N ILE A 6 6.75 -1.84 -0.27
CA ILE A 6 7.15 -1.95 1.14
C ILE A 6 7.91 -0.70 1.55
N GLU A 7 8.97 -0.31 0.84
CA GLU A 7 9.73 0.90 1.17
C GLU A 7 8.85 2.15 1.24
N ILE A 8 7.89 2.33 0.33
CA ILE A 8 6.94 3.46 0.38
C ILE A 8 6.12 3.40 1.68
N ILE A 9 5.53 2.24 2.00
CA ILE A 9 4.73 2.08 3.22
C ILE A 9 5.60 2.30 4.47
N GLU A 10 6.81 1.76 4.53
CA GLU A 10 7.74 1.95 5.66
C GLU A 10 8.10 3.43 5.84
N ASN A 11 8.32 4.17 4.75
CA ASN A 11 8.60 5.61 4.81
C ASN A 11 7.38 6.43 5.26
N LEU A 12 6.18 6.09 4.82
CA LEU A 12 4.94 6.82 5.16
C LEU A 12 4.49 6.53 6.59
N THR A 13 4.60 5.28 7.02
CA THR A 13 4.07 4.80 8.31
C THR A 13 5.12 4.74 9.42
N GLY A 14 6.41 4.80 9.05
CA GLY A 14 7.53 4.59 9.96
C GLY A 14 7.71 3.13 10.40
N TYR A 15 6.96 2.19 9.82
CA TYR A 15 6.98 0.78 10.22
C TYR A 15 8.07 -0.01 9.49
N ASP A 16 9.32 0.09 9.93
CA ASP A 16 10.51 -0.55 9.31
C ASP A 16 10.54 -2.10 9.36
N LYS A 17 9.51 -2.74 9.94
CA LYS A 17 9.42 -4.20 10.12
C LYS A 17 8.43 -4.85 9.16
N LEU A 18 7.98 -4.14 8.14
CA LEU A 18 7.01 -4.64 7.18
C LEU A 18 7.62 -5.78 6.36
N LYS A 19 8.91 -5.68 6.00
CA LYS A 19 9.65 -6.76 5.30
C LYS A 19 9.73 -8.05 6.10
N GLU A 20 9.76 -7.98 7.44
CA GLU A 20 9.78 -9.16 8.31
C GLU A 20 8.39 -9.79 8.46
N ASN A 21 7.32 -8.99 8.31
CA ASN A 21 5.93 -9.42 8.48
C ASN A 21 5.06 -8.96 7.29
N VAL A 22 5.35 -9.43 6.09
CA VAL A 22 4.66 -9.01 4.85
C VAL A 22 3.16 -9.38 4.84
N ASP A 23 2.75 -10.35 5.67
CA ASP A 23 1.36 -10.77 5.86
C ASP A 23 0.63 -10.01 6.99
N ILE A 24 1.26 -8.98 7.58
CA ILE A 24 0.62 -8.14 8.59
C ILE A 24 -0.56 -7.36 7.98
N ASP A 25 -1.67 -7.32 8.70
CA ASP A 25 -2.82 -6.51 8.28
C ASP A 25 -2.56 -5.04 8.63
N LEU A 26 -2.26 -4.24 7.60
CA LEU A 26 -1.87 -2.84 7.73
C LEU A 26 -2.96 -1.97 8.37
N LEU A 27 -4.22 -2.29 8.13
CA LEU A 27 -5.36 -1.55 8.67
C LEU A 27 -5.69 -2.01 10.10
N GLU A 28 -5.71 -3.32 10.34
CA GLU A 28 -6.00 -3.85 11.69
C GLU A 28 -4.90 -3.50 12.71
N ASN A 29 -3.65 -3.40 12.27
CA ASN A 29 -2.53 -3.04 13.15
C ASN A 29 -2.34 -1.52 13.25
N GLU A 30 -3.26 -0.71 12.71
CA GLU A 30 -3.19 0.76 12.69
C GLU A 30 -1.86 1.26 12.08
N ILE A 31 -1.29 0.51 11.14
CA ILE A 31 -0.07 0.89 10.41
C ILE A 31 -0.44 1.89 9.32
N LEU A 32 -1.52 1.63 8.60
CA LEU A 32 -2.09 2.54 7.62
C LEU A 32 -3.23 3.36 8.24
N ASP A 33 -2.89 4.56 8.69
CA ASP A 33 -3.86 5.59 9.04
C ASP A 33 -4.57 6.17 7.81
N SER A 34 -5.71 6.81 8.04
CA SER A 34 -6.47 7.51 6.98
C SER A 34 -5.64 8.50 6.14
N LEU A 35 -4.63 9.14 6.73
CA LEU A 35 -3.72 10.04 6.01
C LEU A 35 -2.66 9.27 5.23
N ALA A 36 -1.99 8.32 5.88
CA ALA A 36 -0.98 7.46 5.25
C ALA A 36 -1.56 6.67 4.06
N PHE A 37 -2.85 6.30 4.14
CA PHE A 37 -3.58 5.68 3.04
C PHE A 37 -3.68 6.58 1.80
N ILE A 38 -4.03 7.86 1.97
CA ILE A 38 -4.14 8.82 0.88
C ILE A 38 -2.76 9.11 0.28
N GLU A 39 -1.74 9.28 1.13
CA GLU A 39 -0.36 9.48 0.69
C GLU A 39 0.18 8.25 -0.05
N LEU A 40 -0.13 7.04 0.43
CA LEU A 40 0.24 5.79 -0.23
C LEU A 40 -0.35 5.71 -1.63
N MET A 41 -1.65 5.96 -1.77
CA MET A 41 -2.30 5.97 -3.09
C MET A 41 -1.63 6.96 -4.03
N THR A 42 -1.47 8.21 -3.60
CA THR A 42 -0.84 9.27 -4.40
C THR A 42 0.58 8.88 -4.82
N THR A 43 1.38 8.37 -3.89
CA THR A 43 2.75 7.92 -4.16
C THR A 43 2.78 6.77 -5.15
N LEU A 44 1.86 5.80 -5.03
CA LEU A 44 1.75 4.69 -5.97
C LEU A 44 1.33 5.18 -7.37
N GLU A 45 0.38 6.10 -7.46
CA GLU A 45 -0.04 6.72 -8.72
C GLU A 45 1.12 7.43 -9.41
N GLU A 46 1.91 8.21 -8.67
CA GLU A 46 3.08 8.93 -9.20
C GLU A 46 4.24 7.99 -9.58
N GLU A 47 4.58 7.03 -8.72
CA GLU A 47 5.73 6.13 -8.91
C GLU A 47 5.51 5.08 -10.00
N PHE A 48 4.27 4.61 -10.16
CA PHE A 48 3.91 3.58 -11.15
C PHE A 48 3.14 4.16 -12.34
N ASN A 49 2.84 5.46 -12.33
CA ASN A 49 2.06 6.15 -13.36
C ASN A 49 0.69 5.47 -13.59
N ILE A 50 0.00 5.11 -12.50
CA ILE A 50 -1.32 4.46 -12.51
C ILE A 50 -2.40 5.41 -11.97
N GLU A 51 -3.67 5.07 -12.19
CA GLU A 51 -4.82 5.76 -11.58
C GLU A 51 -5.55 4.81 -10.63
N ILE A 52 -5.62 5.17 -9.35
CA ILE A 52 -6.24 4.37 -8.30
C ILE A 52 -7.58 5.01 -7.92
N GLN A 53 -8.67 4.33 -8.25
CA GLN A 53 -10.01 4.77 -7.86
C GLN A 53 -10.47 4.06 -6.58
N PRO A 54 -10.50 4.73 -5.41
CA PRO A 54 -10.83 4.07 -4.13
C PRO A 54 -12.27 3.51 -4.09
N THR A 55 -13.16 3.99 -4.96
CA THR A 55 -14.52 3.45 -5.12
C THR A 55 -14.58 2.13 -5.88
N GLN A 56 -13.53 1.80 -6.64
CA GLN A 56 -13.40 0.56 -7.41
C GLN A 56 -12.49 -0.46 -6.71
N VAL A 57 -11.73 -0.04 -5.71
CA VAL A 57 -10.80 -0.90 -4.98
C VAL A 57 -11.43 -1.37 -3.68
N ASP A 58 -11.44 -2.69 -3.49
CA ASP A 58 -11.85 -3.28 -2.23
C ASP A 58 -10.98 -2.77 -1.05
N PRO A 59 -11.58 -2.35 0.08
CA PRO A 59 -10.84 -1.96 1.28
C PRO A 59 -9.87 -3.04 1.76
N ASN A 60 -10.22 -4.31 1.49
CA ASN A 60 -9.41 -5.48 1.84
C ASN A 60 -8.10 -5.59 1.06
N THR A 61 -7.95 -4.87 -0.04
CA THR A 61 -6.72 -4.81 -0.84
C THR A 61 -5.61 -4.12 -0.06
N TRP A 62 -5.97 -3.08 0.67
CA TRP A 62 -5.03 -2.24 1.42
C TRP A 62 -4.58 -2.86 2.75
N ARG A 63 -5.17 -4.00 3.13
CA ARG A 63 -4.80 -4.75 4.32
C ARG A 63 -3.45 -5.45 4.16
N SER A 64 -3.02 -5.78 2.94
CA SER A 64 -1.78 -6.54 2.73
C SER A 64 -1.00 -6.00 1.56
N VAL A 65 0.32 -5.88 1.75
CA VAL A 65 1.28 -5.47 0.72
C VAL A 65 1.09 -6.27 -0.56
N LYS A 66 0.95 -7.60 -0.47
CA LYS A 66 0.78 -8.48 -1.64
C LYS A 66 -0.40 -8.06 -2.51
N LYS A 67 -1.53 -7.74 -1.89
CA LYS A 67 -2.73 -7.32 -2.61
C LYS A 67 -2.58 -5.94 -3.23
N ILE A 68 -1.85 -5.03 -2.57
CA ILE A 68 -1.52 -3.71 -3.13
C ILE A 68 -0.63 -3.89 -4.36
N VAL A 69 0.36 -4.79 -4.30
CA VAL A 69 1.19 -5.15 -5.47
C VAL A 69 0.31 -5.67 -6.61
N GLU A 70 -0.57 -6.63 -6.33
CA GLU A 70 -1.49 -7.16 -7.34
C GLU A 70 -2.42 -6.10 -7.94
N LEU A 71 -2.83 -5.11 -7.14
CA LEU A 71 -3.62 -3.97 -7.62
C LEU A 71 -2.81 -3.11 -8.59
N VAL A 72 -1.59 -2.74 -8.19
CA VAL A 72 -0.69 -1.93 -9.01
C VAL A 72 -0.36 -2.66 -10.33
N GLU A 73 -0.07 -3.96 -10.27
CA GLU A 73 0.16 -4.79 -11.46
C GLU A 73 -1.05 -4.88 -12.39
N LYS A 74 -2.27 -4.80 -11.86
CA LYS A 74 -3.51 -4.81 -12.67
C LYS A 74 -3.80 -3.46 -13.32
N LEU A 75 -3.26 -2.36 -12.77
CA LEU A 75 -3.50 -1.00 -13.23
C LEU A 75 -2.39 -0.47 -14.15
N GLN A 76 -1.21 -1.11 -14.14
CA GLN A 76 -0.15 -0.91 -15.14
C GLN A 76 -0.49 -1.53 -16.49
#